data_AF-A0A952LYW4-F1
#
_entry.id   AF-A0A952LYW4-F1
#
_cell.length_a   1.000
_cell.length_b   1.000
_cell.length_c   1.000
_cell.angle_alpha   90.00
_cell.angle_beta   90.00
_cell.angle_gamma   90.00
#
_symmetry.space_group_name_H-M   'P 1'
#
loop_
_entity.id
_entity.type
_entity.pdbx_description
1 polymer ?
#
loop_
_entity_poly.entity_id
_entity_poly.type
_entity_poly.pdbx_seq_one_letter_code
_entity_poly.pdbx_strand_id
1 'polypeptide(L)'
;MSFNLVDLVKDQISDQVMGSIGNSLGLQGSQTSNALSGALPGLLSGLTGSSSSPAGAGALFDAVQSQDDGFLGNMGNLLGGNQSSAIANNGTSILTSLLGGGTLGKLAGAVASLSGISSGNSSSLLGMLAPIVLGVLKKKVFDGGLNAGSLANLLSDQKSNINAAMPQGFSDQLQSDGFFDSISNAAGSTVSAAKDTAANAADTVTGHHGDHTSHQSSGGGGFLKWLLPLIAIAVLAWLALQYFGGSKDDVQNAAQDAASGAAGAVESVSDEAMQAARDAMPEGIELDKITEGFDGVFSSTTEALSGITDADTATSALPSITEASEKLTGLNDVVAGLPDAAKGPIASIVNSGIGGLQPLIEKITAIPGVGAIVEPVIGPMLEMLQGLAG
;
A
#
# COMPACT_ATOMS: atom_id res chain seq x y z
N MET A 1 29.00 -15.50 -10.68
CA MET A 1 28.93 -14.13 -11.21
C MET A 1 27.87 -13.41 -10.41
N SER A 2 28.18 -12.24 -9.86
CA SER A 2 27.23 -11.44 -9.08
C SER A 2 26.10 -10.97 -9.99
N PHE A 3 24.86 -11.13 -9.54
CA PHE A 3 23.67 -10.63 -10.22
C PHE A 3 23.66 -9.10 -10.18
N ASN A 4 23.59 -8.46 -11.35
CA ASN A 4 23.49 -7.02 -11.50
C ASN A 4 22.27 -6.67 -12.35
N LEU A 5 21.28 -6.03 -11.72
CA LEU A 5 20.04 -5.63 -12.37
C LEU A 5 20.28 -4.57 -13.46
N VAL A 6 21.23 -3.66 -13.25
CA VAL A 6 21.55 -2.62 -14.23
C VAL A 6 22.06 -3.27 -15.51
N ASP A 7 22.96 -4.24 -15.39
CA ASP A 7 23.55 -4.92 -16.54
C ASP A 7 22.49 -5.75 -17.28
N LEU A 8 21.59 -6.43 -16.56
CA LEU A 8 20.48 -7.16 -17.19
C LEU A 8 19.53 -6.26 -17.97
N VAL A 9 19.21 -5.07 -17.46
CA VAL A 9 18.37 -4.14 -18.21
C VAL A 9 19.14 -3.57 -19.40
N LYS A 10 20.44 -3.25 -19.25
CA LYS A 10 21.30 -2.83 -20.36
C LYS A 10 21.37 -3.88 -21.46
N ASP A 11 21.51 -5.16 -21.11
CA ASP A 11 21.53 -6.28 -22.05
C ASP A 11 20.20 -6.41 -22.82
N GLN A 12 19.08 -6.02 -22.20
CA GLN A 12 17.77 -6.01 -22.85
C GLN A 12 17.59 -4.80 -23.77
N ILE A 13 18.33 -3.71 -23.56
CA ILE A 13 18.35 -2.53 -24.42
C ILE A 13 19.42 -2.72 -25.48
N SER A 14 19.05 -3.39 -26.56
CA SER A 14 19.93 -3.54 -27.72
C SER A 14 20.18 -2.21 -28.43
N ASP A 15 21.24 -2.16 -29.26
CA ASP A 15 21.53 -1.02 -30.14
C ASP A 15 20.31 -0.63 -31.00
N GLN A 16 19.48 -1.62 -31.34
CA GLN A 16 18.24 -1.42 -32.08
C GLN A 16 17.19 -0.67 -31.24
N VAL A 17 17.01 -1.03 -29.97
CA VAL A 17 16.10 -0.32 -29.04
C VAL A 17 16.59 1.10 -28.82
N MET A 18 17.90 1.28 -28.63
CA MET A 18 18.53 2.59 -28.48
C MET A 18 18.35 3.45 -29.73
N GLY A 19 18.50 2.87 -30.93
CA GLY A 19 18.24 3.53 -32.20
C GLY A 19 16.77 3.95 -32.35
N SER A 20 15.83 3.08 -31.99
CA SER A 20 14.39 3.39 -32.03
C SER A 20 14.01 4.52 -31.06
N ILE A 21 14.55 4.52 -29.84
CA ILE A 21 14.38 5.60 -28.86
C ILE A 21 14.95 6.91 -29.41
N GLY A 22 16.17 6.88 -29.95
CA GLY A 22 16.81 8.05 -30.56
C GLY A 22 15.99 8.63 -31.71
N ASN A 23 15.51 7.76 -32.62
CA ASN A 23 14.68 8.16 -33.76
C ASN A 23 13.32 8.74 -33.32
N SER A 24 12.68 8.13 -32.31
CA SER A 24 11.40 8.60 -31.78
C SER A 24 11.52 9.98 -31.12
N LEU A 25 12.63 10.23 -30.41
CA LEU A 25 12.87 11.50 -29.70
C LEU A 25 13.62 12.55 -30.54
N GLY A 26 14.02 12.22 -31.77
CA GLY A 26 14.85 13.08 -32.61
C GLY A 26 16.24 13.35 -32.03
N LEU A 27 16.80 12.39 -31.27
CA LEU A 27 18.10 12.48 -30.61
C LEU A 27 19.19 11.76 -31.39
N GLN A 28 20.41 12.29 -31.34
CA GLN A 28 21.59 11.62 -31.91
C GLN A 28 22.09 10.52 -30.98
N GLY A 29 22.76 9.50 -31.53
CA GLY A 29 23.19 8.30 -30.77
C GLY A 29 24.01 8.60 -29.50
N SER A 30 24.87 9.63 -29.51
CA SER A 30 25.62 10.06 -28.33
C SER A 30 24.74 10.67 -27.23
N GLN A 31 23.74 11.49 -27.60
CA GLN A 31 22.78 12.07 -26.66
C GLN A 31 21.90 10.98 -26.05
N THR A 32 21.41 10.04 -26.86
CA THR A 32 20.61 8.91 -26.40
C THR A 32 21.41 8.02 -25.45
N SER A 33 22.65 7.66 -25.80
CA SER A 33 23.51 6.83 -24.95
C SER A 33 23.84 7.50 -23.61
N ASN A 34 24.17 8.79 -23.62
CA ASN A 34 24.41 9.57 -22.39
C ASN A 34 23.15 9.67 -21.53
N ALA A 35 21.99 9.87 -22.17
CA ALA A 35 20.71 9.94 -21.47
C ALA A 35 20.36 8.60 -20.81
N LEU A 36 20.51 7.48 -21.52
CA LEU A 36 20.30 6.14 -20.96
C LEU A 36 21.24 5.84 -19.78
N SER A 37 22.50 6.29 -19.88
CA SER A 37 23.52 6.05 -18.85
C SER A 37 23.17 6.70 -17.50
N GLY A 38 22.45 7.83 -17.49
CA GLY A 38 21.92 8.43 -16.25
C GLY A 38 20.48 8.00 -15.94
N ALA A 39 19.63 7.90 -16.97
CA ALA A 39 18.21 7.61 -16.83
C ALA A 39 17.98 6.22 -16.25
N LEU A 40 18.72 5.21 -16.70
CA LEU A 40 18.54 3.83 -16.23
C LEU A 40 18.86 3.68 -14.73
N PRO A 41 20.08 4.02 -14.26
CA PRO A 41 20.37 3.90 -12.83
C PRO A 41 19.59 4.90 -11.98
N GLY A 42 19.25 6.09 -12.50
CA GLY A 42 18.40 7.05 -11.79
C GLY A 42 16.97 6.53 -11.61
N LEU A 43 16.39 5.92 -12.64
CA LEU A 43 15.08 5.28 -12.59
C LEU A 43 15.07 4.11 -11.59
N LEU A 44 16.05 3.22 -11.68
CA LEU A 44 16.21 2.11 -10.73
C LEU A 44 16.39 2.61 -9.29
N SER A 45 17.11 3.71 -9.09
CA SER A 45 17.26 4.34 -7.77
C SER A 45 15.93 4.89 -7.24
N GLY A 46 15.13 5.52 -8.11
CA GLY A 46 13.81 6.01 -7.77
C GLY A 46 12.84 4.90 -7.39
N LEU A 47 12.81 3.82 -8.17
CA LEU A 47 11.99 2.63 -7.87
C LEU A 47 12.46 1.94 -6.58
N THR A 48 13.77 1.81 -6.37
CA THR A 48 14.34 1.23 -5.14
C THR A 48 13.91 2.03 -3.91
N GLY A 49 14.03 3.36 -3.97
CA GLY A 49 13.62 4.19 -2.84
C GLY A 49 12.11 4.24 -2.64
N SER A 50 11.29 4.19 -3.70
CA SER A 50 9.83 4.04 -3.58
C SER A 50 9.44 2.70 -2.93
N SER A 51 10.09 1.60 -3.35
CA SER A 51 9.88 0.25 -2.80
C SER A 51 10.32 0.08 -1.34
N SER A 52 11.04 1.06 -0.78
CA SER A 52 11.42 1.04 0.64
C SER A 52 10.23 1.36 1.56
N SER A 53 9.10 1.81 1.00
CA SER A 53 7.84 2.00 1.72
C SER A 53 6.83 0.88 1.41
N PRO A 54 5.96 0.47 2.35
CA PRO A 54 4.94 -0.55 2.08
C PRO A 54 4.02 -0.20 0.91
N ALA A 55 3.57 1.05 0.84
CA ALA A 55 2.71 1.54 -0.24
C ALA A 55 3.43 1.55 -1.59
N GLY A 56 4.68 2.01 -1.64
CA GLY A 56 5.47 2.03 -2.88
C GLY A 56 5.90 0.65 -3.34
N ALA A 57 6.12 -0.30 -2.42
CA ALA A 57 6.37 -1.70 -2.76
C ALA A 57 5.13 -2.37 -3.38
N GLY A 58 3.93 -2.10 -2.85
CA GLY A 58 2.67 -2.55 -3.41
C GLY A 58 2.41 -1.96 -4.80
N ALA A 59 2.48 -0.64 -4.94
CA ALA A 59 2.29 0.02 -6.23
C ALA A 59 3.31 -0.45 -7.29
N LEU A 60 4.56 -0.65 -6.90
CA LEU A 60 5.59 -1.19 -7.78
C LEU A 60 5.28 -2.64 -8.18
N PHE A 61 4.81 -3.45 -7.25
CA PHE A 61 4.39 -4.82 -7.52
C PHE A 61 3.23 -4.86 -8.53
N ASP A 62 2.21 -4.01 -8.36
CA ASP A 62 1.07 -3.91 -9.27
C ASP A 62 1.52 -3.45 -10.67
N ALA A 63 2.42 -2.47 -10.73
CA ALA A 63 2.99 -1.98 -11.99
C ALA A 63 3.81 -3.05 -12.72
N VAL A 64 4.56 -3.88 -11.98
CA VAL A 64 5.31 -5.03 -12.51
C VAL A 64 4.36 -6.13 -12.98
N GLN A 65 3.32 -6.44 -12.21
CA GLN A 65 2.32 -7.45 -12.55
C GLN A 65 1.55 -7.07 -13.83
N SER A 66 1.21 -5.79 -13.97
CA SER A 66 0.47 -5.23 -15.10
C SER A 66 1.27 -5.17 -16.41
N GLN A 67 2.58 -5.41 -16.40
CA GLN A 67 3.37 -5.43 -17.63
C GLN A 67 3.04 -6.65 -18.49
N ASP A 68 2.96 -6.46 -19.81
CA ASP A 68 2.77 -7.54 -20.77
C ASP A 68 4.04 -8.41 -20.89
N ASP A 69 3.89 -9.73 -20.74
CA ASP A 69 5.00 -10.70 -20.87
C ASP A 69 5.62 -10.70 -22.26
N GLY A 70 4.83 -10.35 -23.28
CA GLY A 70 5.25 -10.22 -24.67
C GLY A 70 5.93 -8.89 -25.01
N PHE A 71 5.91 -7.90 -24.11
CA PHE A 71 6.47 -6.56 -24.39
C PHE A 71 7.96 -6.61 -24.70
N LEU A 72 8.74 -7.32 -23.88
CA LEU A 72 10.19 -7.45 -24.07
C LEU A 72 10.57 -8.13 -25.39
N GLY A 73 9.73 -9.05 -25.88
CA GLY A 73 9.93 -9.74 -27.17
C GLY A 73 9.51 -8.91 -28.38
N ASN A 74 8.54 -7.99 -28.21
CA ASN A 74 7.98 -7.17 -29.29
C ASN A 74 8.49 -5.73 -29.33
N MET A 75 9.44 -5.39 -28.46
CA MET A 75 9.96 -4.04 -28.26
C MET A 75 10.43 -3.35 -29.54
N GLY A 76 11.14 -4.09 -30.41
CA GLY A 76 11.61 -3.57 -31.69
C GLY A 76 10.48 -3.11 -32.62
N ASN A 77 9.37 -3.84 -32.64
CA ASN A 77 8.20 -3.52 -33.46
C ASN A 77 7.34 -2.41 -32.84
N LEU A 78 7.21 -2.42 -31.50
CA LEU A 78 6.40 -1.45 -30.75
C LEU A 78 7.04 -0.06 -30.72
N LEU A 79 8.34 0.02 -30.46
CA LEU A 79 9.09 1.30 -30.44
C LEU A 79 9.39 1.84 -31.84
N GLY A 80 9.51 0.96 -32.84
CA GLY A 80 9.74 1.37 -34.23
C GLY A 80 8.48 1.88 -34.96
N GLY A 81 7.30 1.74 -34.36
CA GLY A 81 6.02 2.18 -34.93
C GLY A 81 5.47 3.46 -34.30
N ASN A 82 4.24 3.82 -34.71
CA ASN A 82 3.52 5.01 -34.21
C ASN A 82 3.10 4.92 -32.73
N GLN A 83 3.43 3.81 -32.06
CA GLN A 83 3.06 3.53 -30.66
C GLN A 83 4.09 4.04 -29.65
N SER A 84 5.26 4.53 -30.10
CA SER A 84 6.31 5.03 -29.21
C SER A 84 5.83 6.15 -28.27
N SER A 85 5.02 7.09 -28.76
CA SER A 85 4.42 8.14 -27.91
C SER A 85 3.43 7.59 -26.88
N ALA A 86 2.63 6.59 -27.24
CA ALA A 86 1.70 5.95 -26.32
C ALA A 86 2.45 5.21 -25.19
N ILE A 87 3.54 4.53 -25.54
CA ILE A 87 4.43 3.85 -24.59
C ILE A 87 5.10 4.87 -23.66
N ALA A 88 5.63 5.96 -24.22
CA ALA A 88 6.24 7.03 -23.43
C ALA A 88 5.24 7.65 -22.43
N ASN A 89 4.02 7.93 -22.88
CA ASN A 89 2.96 8.48 -22.04
C ASN A 89 2.54 7.49 -20.94
N ASN A 90 2.30 6.22 -21.30
CA ASN A 90 1.92 5.19 -20.35
C ASN A 90 2.99 4.99 -19.27
N GLY A 91 4.27 4.89 -19.67
CA GLY A 91 5.35 4.76 -18.70
C GLY A 91 5.52 6.01 -17.85
N THR A 92 5.33 7.22 -18.40
CA THR A 92 5.35 8.46 -17.60
C THR A 92 4.25 8.45 -16.54
N SER A 93 3.05 7.97 -16.88
CA SER A 93 1.94 7.81 -15.92
C SER A 93 2.28 6.80 -14.83
N ILE A 94 2.85 5.66 -15.18
CA ILE A 94 3.31 4.64 -14.21
C ILE A 94 4.36 5.26 -13.28
N LEU A 95 5.38 5.93 -13.83
CA LEU A 95 6.41 6.56 -13.00
C LEU A 95 5.87 7.69 -12.13
N THR A 96 4.89 8.44 -12.61
CA THR A 96 4.21 9.47 -11.82
C THR A 96 3.45 8.86 -10.66
N SER A 97 2.79 7.72 -10.86
CA SER A 97 2.12 6.98 -9.79
C SER A 97 3.12 6.39 -8.78
N LEU A 98 4.23 5.82 -9.26
CA LEU A 98 5.23 5.14 -8.42
C LEU A 98 6.16 6.07 -7.66
N LEU A 99 6.64 7.15 -8.29
CA LEU A 99 7.65 8.05 -7.74
C LEU A 99 7.06 9.42 -7.34
N GLY A 100 5.88 9.76 -7.86
CA GLY A 100 5.32 11.11 -7.81
C GLY A 100 5.84 12.00 -8.95
N GLY A 101 4.98 12.88 -9.46
CA GLY A 101 5.32 13.78 -10.57
C GLY A 101 6.47 14.74 -10.25
N GLY A 102 6.61 15.17 -8.99
CA GLY A 102 7.73 16.01 -8.56
C GLY A 102 9.09 15.30 -8.61
N THR A 103 9.13 14.04 -8.16
CA THR A 103 10.36 13.21 -8.20
C THR A 103 10.73 12.87 -9.64
N LEU A 104 9.75 12.50 -10.47
CA LEU A 104 9.96 12.21 -11.88
C LEU A 104 10.49 13.45 -12.62
N GLY A 105 9.94 14.64 -12.34
CA GLY A 105 10.41 15.90 -12.92
C GLY A 105 11.86 16.22 -12.57
N LYS A 106 12.27 15.97 -11.32
CA LYS A 106 13.67 16.12 -10.88
C LYS A 106 14.61 15.16 -11.60
N LEU A 107 14.22 13.89 -11.71
CA LEU A 107 14.99 12.89 -12.45
C LEU A 107 15.12 13.28 -13.94
N ALA A 108 14.01 13.69 -14.57
CA ALA A 108 14.01 14.17 -15.94
C ALA A 108 14.93 15.39 -16.13
N GLY A 109 14.94 16.32 -15.18
CA GLY A 109 15.84 17.49 -15.18
C GLY A 109 17.32 17.13 -15.07
N ALA A 110 17.66 16.18 -14.19
CA ALA A 110 19.03 15.69 -14.05
C ALA A 110 19.49 14.97 -15.32
N VAL A 111 18.65 14.11 -15.92
CA VAL A 111 18.93 13.41 -17.18
C VAL A 111 19.09 14.41 -18.33
N ALA A 112 18.24 15.43 -18.40
CA ALA A 112 18.32 16.50 -19.39
C ALA A 112 19.66 17.22 -19.32
N SER A 113 20.09 17.57 -18.11
CA SER A 113 21.35 18.26 -17.84
C SER A 113 22.56 17.40 -18.19
N LEU A 114 22.52 16.11 -17.85
CA LEU A 114 23.60 15.16 -18.13
C LEU A 114 23.78 14.92 -19.65
N SER A 115 22.69 14.76 -20.37
CA SER A 115 22.70 14.34 -21.78
C SER A 115 22.62 15.49 -22.78
N GLY A 116 22.39 16.72 -22.31
CA GLY A 116 22.22 17.90 -23.15
C GLY A 116 20.95 17.84 -24.01
N ILE A 117 19.88 17.21 -23.51
CA ILE A 117 18.58 17.11 -24.20
C ILE A 117 17.51 17.92 -23.46
N SER A 118 16.36 18.12 -24.08
CA SER A 118 15.25 18.83 -23.44
C SER A 118 14.64 18.02 -22.29
N SER A 119 14.04 18.71 -21.30
CA SER A 119 13.31 18.05 -20.21
C SER A 119 12.15 17.19 -20.73
N GLY A 120 11.45 17.64 -21.79
CA GLY A 120 10.41 16.87 -22.46
C GLY A 120 10.93 15.56 -23.06
N ASN A 121 12.06 15.60 -23.78
CA ASN A 121 12.68 14.39 -24.32
C ASN A 121 13.20 13.46 -23.23
N SER A 122 13.67 14.02 -22.11
CA SER A 122 14.09 13.24 -20.94
C SER A 122 12.93 12.53 -20.26
N SER A 123 11.77 13.20 -20.12
CA SER A 123 10.55 12.57 -19.59
C SER A 123 10.04 11.47 -20.52
N SER A 124 9.98 11.72 -21.84
CA SER A 124 9.56 10.71 -22.81
C SER A 124 10.52 9.51 -22.83
N LEU A 125 11.83 9.77 -22.68
CA LEU A 125 12.84 8.71 -22.52
C LEU A 125 12.57 7.87 -21.27
N LEU A 126 12.40 8.50 -20.11
CA LEU A 126 12.10 7.81 -18.85
C LEU A 126 10.80 6.99 -18.96
N GLY A 127 9.78 7.55 -19.61
CA GLY A 127 8.53 6.86 -19.90
C GLY A 127 8.70 5.64 -20.80
N MET A 128 9.56 5.70 -21.82
CA MET A 128 9.86 4.52 -22.64
C MET A 128 10.70 3.49 -21.90
N LEU A 129 11.58 3.92 -20.99
CA LEU A 129 12.43 3.03 -20.20
C LEU A 129 11.65 2.30 -19.10
N ALA A 130 10.64 2.93 -18.51
CA ALA A 130 9.83 2.37 -17.43
C ALA A 130 9.30 0.95 -17.71
N PRO A 131 8.55 0.69 -18.80
CA PRO A 131 8.04 -0.65 -19.08
C PRO A 131 9.16 -1.66 -19.40
N ILE A 132 10.33 -1.22 -19.87
CA ILE A 132 11.50 -2.11 -20.07
C ILE A 132 12.03 -2.58 -18.72
N VAL A 133 12.25 -1.65 -17.80
CA VAL A 133 12.72 -1.96 -16.44
C VAL A 133 11.71 -2.86 -15.73
N LEU A 134 10.43 -2.52 -15.78
CA LEU A 134 9.36 -3.29 -15.15
C LEU A 134 9.22 -4.68 -15.76
N GLY A 135 9.35 -4.82 -17.09
CA GLY A 135 9.33 -6.12 -17.76
C GLY A 135 10.52 -7.02 -17.36
N VAL A 136 11.72 -6.45 -17.21
CA VAL A 136 12.90 -7.20 -16.74
C VAL A 136 12.73 -7.62 -15.28
N LEU A 137 12.19 -6.72 -14.43
CA LEU A 137 11.83 -7.04 -13.05
C LEU A 137 10.77 -8.16 -12.99
N LYS A 138 9.72 -8.08 -13.82
CA LYS A 138 8.67 -9.09 -13.92
C LYS A 138 9.27 -10.46 -14.20
N LYS A 139 10.06 -10.56 -15.28
CA LYS A 139 10.71 -11.82 -15.68
C LYS A 139 11.58 -12.40 -14.56
N LYS A 140 12.30 -11.55 -13.82
CA LYS A 140 13.22 -11.99 -12.78
C LYS A 140 12.51 -12.42 -11.48
N VAL A 141 11.43 -11.74 -11.11
CA VAL A 141 10.65 -12.03 -9.89
C VAL A 141 9.67 -13.19 -10.11
N PHE A 142 9.20 -13.43 -11.34
CA PHE A 142 8.36 -14.58 -11.69
C PHE A 142 9.07 -15.92 -11.42
N ASP A 143 10.39 -15.99 -11.62
CA ASP A 143 11.19 -17.20 -11.35
C ASP A 143 11.28 -17.55 -9.84
N GLY A 144 10.98 -16.61 -8.94
CA GLY A 144 11.23 -16.71 -7.50
C GLY A 144 10.00 -16.69 -6.59
N GLY A 145 8.79 -16.60 -7.15
CA GLY A 145 7.56 -16.39 -6.38
C GLY A 145 7.31 -14.91 -6.13
N LEU A 146 6.38 -14.34 -6.91
CA LEU A 146 6.01 -12.93 -6.88
C LEU A 146 5.41 -12.51 -5.53
N ASN A 147 6.12 -11.66 -4.79
CA ASN A 147 5.52 -10.83 -3.74
C ASN A 147 6.22 -9.46 -3.64
N ALA A 148 5.53 -8.47 -3.09
CA ALA A 148 6.05 -7.10 -2.98
C ALA A 148 7.32 -7.02 -2.11
N GLY A 149 7.42 -7.87 -1.07
CA GLY A 149 8.57 -7.91 -0.18
C GLY A 149 9.85 -8.44 -0.83
N SER A 150 9.77 -9.48 -1.67
CA SER A 150 10.91 -10.06 -2.37
C SER A 150 11.44 -9.11 -3.44
N LEU A 151 10.56 -8.35 -4.10
CA LEU A 151 10.93 -7.29 -5.02
C LEU A 151 11.65 -6.14 -4.31
N ALA A 152 11.14 -5.67 -3.17
CA ALA A 152 11.77 -4.62 -2.37
C ALA A 152 13.15 -5.04 -1.84
N ASN A 153 13.28 -6.29 -1.38
CA ASN A 153 14.55 -6.85 -0.94
C ASN A 153 15.56 -6.95 -2.09
N LEU A 154 15.14 -7.45 -3.25
CA LEU A 154 15.98 -7.53 -4.44
C LEU A 154 16.47 -6.15 -4.88
N LEU A 155 15.60 -5.13 -4.92
CA LEU A 155 16.00 -3.77 -5.29
C LEU A 155 16.94 -3.15 -4.25
N SER A 156 16.71 -3.40 -2.97
CA SER A 156 17.59 -2.95 -1.88
C SER A 156 18.99 -3.54 -2.00
N ASP A 157 19.10 -4.84 -2.29
CA ASP A 157 20.38 -5.51 -2.54
C ASP A 157 21.10 -4.96 -3.77
N GLN A 158 20.34 -4.50 -4.77
CA GLN A 158 20.88 -3.93 -6.01
C GLN A 158 21.26 -2.46 -5.89
N LYS A 159 20.89 -1.75 -4.81
CA LYS A 159 21.18 -0.33 -4.61
C LYS A 159 22.65 0.01 -4.81
N SER A 160 23.56 -0.83 -4.31
CA SER A 160 25.01 -0.65 -4.49
C SER A 160 25.42 -0.74 -5.97
N ASN A 161 24.87 -1.71 -6.70
CA ASN A 161 25.16 -1.90 -8.12
C ASN A 161 24.56 -0.78 -8.98
N ILE A 162 23.36 -0.30 -8.60
CA ILE A 162 22.68 0.85 -9.23
C ILE A 162 23.52 2.11 -9.05
N ASN A 163 24.01 2.37 -7.83
CA ASN A 163 24.85 3.53 -7.57
C ASN A 163 26.20 3.44 -8.29
N ALA A 164 26.81 2.25 -8.34
CA ALA A 164 28.05 2.02 -9.08
C ALA A 164 27.90 2.20 -10.60
N ALA A 165 26.69 2.06 -11.13
CA ALA A 165 26.39 2.27 -12.54
C ALA A 165 26.07 3.72 -12.92
N MET A 166 25.93 4.62 -11.94
CA MET A 166 25.69 6.05 -12.21
C MET A 166 26.94 6.72 -12.77
N PRO A 167 26.79 7.68 -13.70
CA PRO A 167 27.88 8.54 -14.13
C PRO A 167 28.47 9.31 -12.93
N GLN A 168 29.78 9.58 -12.97
CA GLN A 168 30.44 10.33 -11.89
C GLN A 168 29.80 11.72 -11.73
N GLY A 169 29.49 12.10 -10.48
CA GLY A 169 28.84 13.36 -10.14
C GLY A 169 27.33 13.41 -10.41
N PHE A 170 26.75 12.39 -11.05
CA PHE A 170 25.30 12.35 -11.30
C PHE A 170 24.49 12.12 -10.02
N SER A 171 24.98 11.29 -9.11
CA SER A 171 24.37 11.10 -7.79
C SER A 171 24.35 12.38 -6.97
N ASP A 172 25.45 13.14 -7.00
CA ASP A 172 25.57 14.41 -6.29
C ASP A 172 24.62 15.45 -6.88
N GLN A 173 24.46 15.45 -8.21
CA GLN A 173 23.49 16.30 -8.88
C GLN A 173 22.05 15.91 -8.54
N LEU A 174 21.69 14.63 -8.56
CA LEU A 174 20.37 14.18 -8.10
C LEU A 174 20.11 14.57 -6.64
N GLN A 175 21.12 14.47 -5.78
CA GLN A 175 21.02 14.93 -4.41
C GLN A 175 20.82 16.45 -4.34
N SER A 176 21.58 17.23 -5.11
CA SER A 176 21.45 18.69 -5.19
C SER A 176 20.09 19.13 -5.74
N ASP A 177 19.52 18.39 -6.67
CA ASP A 177 18.18 18.61 -7.23
C ASP A 177 17.07 18.12 -6.27
N GLY A 178 17.45 17.54 -5.13
CA GLY A 178 16.57 17.03 -4.09
C GLY A 178 15.76 15.81 -4.54
N PHE A 179 16.26 15.03 -5.50
CA PHE A 179 15.63 13.79 -5.96
C PHE A 179 15.56 12.77 -4.81
N PHE A 180 16.69 12.54 -4.14
CA PHE A 180 16.74 11.60 -3.01
C PHE A 180 15.92 12.09 -1.80
N ASP A 181 15.85 13.40 -1.57
CA ASP A 181 15.01 13.97 -0.51
C ASP A 181 13.52 13.77 -0.79
N SER A 182 13.10 13.92 -2.06
CA SER A 182 11.71 13.64 -2.46
C SER A 182 11.32 12.18 -2.26
N ILE A 183 12.23 11.25 -2.56
CA ILE A 183 12.00 9.82 -2.35
C ILE A 183 12.04 9.47 -0.86
N SER A 184 12.98 10.02 -0.12
CA SER A 184 13.11 9.80 1.32
C SER A 184 11.93 10.39 2.11
N ASN A 185 11.37 11.52 1.68
CA ASN A 185 10.19 12.10 2.33
C ASN A 185 8.92 11.32 1.99
N ALA A 186 8.82 10.74 0.77
CA ALA A 186 7.73 9.83 0.42
C ALA A 186 7.80 8.52 1.24
N ALA A 187 9.01 8.04 1.54
CA ALA A 187 9.21 6.88 2.41
C ALA A 187 9.16 7.21 3.92
N GLY A 188 9.47 8.46 4.28
CA GLY A 188 9.59 8.93 5.66
C GLY A 188 8.30 9.52 6.24
N SER A 189 7.35 9.95 5.41
CA SER A 189 6.04 10.44 5.86
C SER A 189 5.21 9.36 6.57
N THR A 190 5.47 8.08 6.31
CA THR A 190 4.87 6.94 7.03
C THR A 190 5.59 6.63 8.35
N VAL A 191 6.92 6.84 8.41
CA VAL A 191 7.74 6.61 9.62
C VAL A 191 7.64 7.77 10.62
N SER A 192 7.54 9.01 10.16
CA SER A 192 7.37 10.19 11.04
C SER A 192 5.98 10.23 11.65
N ALA A 193 4.93 9.82 10.94
CA ALA A 193 3.60 9.64 11.52
C ALA A 193 3.61 8.58 12.65
N ALA A 194 4.37 7.50 12.49
CA ALA A 194 4.57 6.48 13.52
C ALA A 194 5.45 6.97 14.68
N LYS A 195 6.48 7.79 14.41
CA LYS A 195 7.41 8.33 15.40
C LYS A 195 6.81 9.48 16.21
N ASP A 196 5.98 10.32 15.60
CA ASP A 196 5.25 11.39 16.28
C ASP A 196 4.13 10.81 17.15
N THR A 197 3.49 9.72 16.71
CA THR A 197 2.55 8.95 17.55
C THR A 197 3.29 8.30 18.74
N ALA A 198 4.51 7.78 18.54
CA ALA A 198 5.34 7.22 19.61
C ALA A 198 5.96 8.28 20.55
N ALA A 199 6.29 9.47 20.05
CA ALA A 199 6.82 10.58 20.84
C ALA A 199 5.74 11.22 21.72
N ASN A 200 4.50 11.32 21.23
CA ASN A 200 3.35 11.76 22.03
C ASN A 200 2.92 10.73 23.09
N ALA A 201 3.17 9.43 22.85
CA ALA A 201 2.99 8.38 23.86
C ALA A 201 4.06 8.43 24.98
N ALA A 202 5.28 8.88 24.68
CA ALA A 202 6.36 9.00 25.65
C ALA A 202 6.24 10.26 26.55
N ASP A 203 5.71 11.37 26.02
CA ASP A 203 5.52 12.62 26.79
C ASP A 203 4.39 12.52 27.83
N THR A 204 3.46 11.57 27.64
CA THR A 204 2.36 11.30 28.58
C THR A 204 2.82 10.56 29.86
N VAL A 205 4.05 10.01 29.89
CA VAL A 205 4.55 9.20 31.04
C VAL A 205 5.48 9.97 31.98
N THR A 206 6.03 11.12 31.58
CA THR A 206 6.96 11.92 32.43
C THR A 206 6.37 13.19 33.03
N GLY A 207 5.06 13.40 32.91
CA GLY A 207 4.42 14.69 33.17
C GLY A 207 3.62 14.86 34.45
N HIS A 208 3.62 13.98 35.46
CA HIS A 208 2.87 14.22 36.71
C HIS A 208 3.69 13.90 37.98
N HIS A 209 4.21 14.94 38.62
CA HIS A 209 4.63 14.95 40.02
C HIS A 209 4.03 16.18 40.70
N GLY A 210 3.20 15.93 41.72
CA GLY A 210 2.72 16.94 42.66
C GLY A 210 1.30 16.64 43.11
N ASP A 211 1.08 15.71 44.03
CA ASP A 211 1.17 15.99 45.47
C ASP A 211 0.81 14.72 46.26
N HIS A 212 1.32 14.66 47.47
CA HIS A 212 1.40 13.53 48.37
C HIS A 212 0.06 13.20 49.03
N THR A 213 -0.20 11.93 49.36
CA THR A 213 -0.41 11.50 50.76
C THR A 213 -0.56 9.97 50.91
N SER A 214 0.39 9.42 51.68
CA SER A 214 0.31 8.26 52.60
C SER A 214 -0.64 7.08 52.33
N HIS A 215 -0.10 5.86 52.26
CA HIS A 215 0.07 4.96 53.43
C HIS A 215 0.83 3.67 53.08
N GLN A 216 1.90 3.42 53.86
CA GLN A 216 2.46 2.16 54.39
C GLN A 216 1.63 0.89 54.05
N SER A 217 2.19 -0.23 53.54
CA SER A 217 2.97 -1.18 54.35
C SER A 217 3.71 -2.28 53.56
N SER A 218 4.85 -2.63 54.15
CA SER A 218 5.86 -3.67 53.88
C SER A 218 5.36 -5.13 53.82
N GLY A 219 6.09 -5.98 53.07
CA GLY A 219 5.98 -7.44 53.14
C GLY A 219 6.77 -8.14 52.03
N GLY A 220 8.08 -8.36 52.25
CA GLY A 220 8.97 -9.03 51.30
C GLY A 220 8.67 -10.51 51.08
N GLY A 221 8.96 -10.99 49.86
CA GLY A 221 8.94 -12.41 49.50
C GLY A 221 8.01 -12.78 48.34
N GLY A 222 8.09 -12.10 47.19
CA GLY A 222 7.19 -12.41 46.06
C GLY A 222 7.75 -12.23 44.65
N PHE A 223 8.88 -11.55 44.46
CA PHE A 223 9.33 -11.21 43.09
C PHE A 223 9.88 -12.41 42.29
N LEU A 224 10.56 -13.37 42.93
CA LEU A 224 11.13 -14.53 42.23
C LEU A 224 10.09 -15.60 41.82
N LYS A 225 8.90 -15.62 42.44
CA LYS A 225 7.82 -16.55 42.09
C LYS A 225 6.95 -16.07 40.93
N TRP A 226 6.98 -14.76 40.63
CA TRP A 226 6.30 -14.17 39.48
C TRP A 226 7.18 -14.22 38.21
N LEU A 227 8.50 -14.27 38.36
CA LEU A 227 9.44 -14.34 37.24
C LEU A 227 9.49 -15.71 36.54
N LEU A 228 9.30 -16.81 37.27
CA LEU A 228 9.31 -18.18 36.72
C LEU A 228 8.17 -18.47 35.72
N PRO A 229 6.90 -18.13 36.00
CA PRO A 229 5.85 -18.25 35.00
C PRO A 229 6.03 -17.25 33.86
N LEU A 230 6.55 -16.04 34.09
CA LEU A 230 6.85 -15.08 33.01
C LEU A 230 7.95 -15.54 32.06
N ILE A 231 9.00 -16.19 32.56
CA ILE A 231 10.04 -16.80 31.73
C ILE A 231 9.49 -18.03 31.00
N ALA A 232 8.65 -18.83 31.65
CA ALA A 232 7.96 -19.94 30.98
C ALA A 232 7.00 -19.45 29.89
N ILE A 233 6.27 -18.36 30.11
CA ILE A 233 5.38 -17.71 29.13
C ILE A 233 6.21 -17.06 28.02
N ALA A 234 7.33 -16.42 28.31
CA ALA A 234 8.22 -15.84 27.30
C ALA A 234 8.88 -16.93 26.42
N VAL A 235 9.27 -18.07 27.01
CA VAL A 235 9.79 -19.22 26.27
C VAL A 235 8.69 -19.94 25.49
N LEU A 236 7.47 -20.05 26.04
CA LEU A 236 6.32 -20.60 25.31
C LEU A 236 5.83 -19.66 24.20
N ALA A 237 5.89 -18.35 24.38
CA ALA A 237 5.59 -17.36 23.34
C ALA A 237 6.67 -17.34 22.25
N TRP A 238 7.95 -17.47 22.61
CA TRP A 238 9.04 -17.61 21.66
C TRP A 238 8.97 -18.94 20.89
N LEU A 239 8.60 -20.03 21.56
CA LEU A 239 8.48 -21.37 20.98
C LEU A 239 7.16 -21.54 20.18
N ALA A 240 6.09 -20.83 20.55
CA ALA A 240 4.84 -20.74 19.78
C ALA A 240 5.00 -19.87 18.53
N LEU A 241 5.72 -18.75 18.60
CA LEU A 241 6.12 -17.97 17.42
C LEU A 241 7.02 -18.77 16.45
N GLN A 242 7.78 -19.74 16.97
CA GLN A 242 8.62 -20.62 16.16
C GLN A 242 7.83 -21.76 15.46
N TYR A 243 6.66 -22.16 15.97
CA TYR A 243 5.94 -23.38 15.53
C TYR A 243 4.53 -23.16 14.97
N PHE A 244 3.84 -22.06 15.31
CA PHE A 244 2.43 -21.80 14.94
C PHE A 244 2.25 -20.32 14.53
N GLY A 245 2.95 -19.91 13.48
CA GLY A 245 2.82 -18.57 12.90
C GLY A 245 1.46 -18.33 12.25
N GLY A 246 0.50 -17.83 13.02
CA GLY A 246 -0.50 -16.87 12.53
C GLY A 246 0.02 -15.48 12.89
N SER A 247 0.59 -14.79 11.93
CA SER A 247 1.35 -13.55 12.17
C SER A 247 0.42 -12.35 12.20
N LYS A 248 0.86 -11.25 12.84
CA LYS A 248 0.17 -9.94 12.79
C LYS A 248 -0.16 -9.50 11.35
N ASP A 249 0.65 -9.98 10.40
CA ASP A 249 0.47 -9.80 8.96
C ASP A 249 -0.82 -10.45 8.43
N ASP A 250 -1.31 -11.55 9.00
CA ASP A 250 -2.50 -12.25 8.54
C ASP A 250 -3.80 -11.47 8.88
N VAL A 251 -3.85 -10.82 10.04
CA VAL A 251 -4.98 -9.98 10.45
C VAL A 251 -4.98 -8.67 9.66
N GLN A 252 -3.82 -8.07 9.43
CA GLN A 252 -3.68 -6.85 8.61
C GLN A 252 -3.96 -7.10 7.12
N ASN A 253 -3.52 -8.23 6.56
CA ASN A 253 -3.85 -8.60 5.18
C ASN A 253 -5.35 -8.88 5.02
N ALA A 254 -6.00 -9.54 5.98
CA ALA A 254 -7.46 -9.73 5.95
C ALA A 254 -8.21 -8.40 6.10
N ALA A 255 -7.71 -7.46 6.90
CA ALA A 255 -8.26 -6.11 7.00
C ALA A 255 -8.10 -5.30 5.70
N GLN A 256 -6.98 -5.50 4.99
CA GLN A 256 -6.74 -4.85 3.70
C GLN A 256 -7.58 -5.45 2.57
N ASP A 257 -7.81 -6.76 2.58
CA ASP A 257 -8.75 -7.45 1.69
C ASP A 257 -10.20 -7.03 1.99
N ALA A 258 -10.56 -6.86 3.27
CA ALA A 258 -11.87 -6.37 3.70
C ALA A 258 -12.15 -4.94 3.22
N ALA A 259 -11.17 -4.04 3.37
CA ALA A 259 -11.26 -2.65 2.92
C ALA A 259 -11.35 -2.55 1.38
N SER A 260 -10.68 -3.45 0.66
CA SER A 260 -10.73 -3.50 -0.81
C SER A 260 -12.05 -4.08 -1.34
N GLY A 261 -12.66 -5.01 -0.61
CA GLY A 261 -14.00 -5.55 -0.92
C GLY A 261 -15.13 -4.54 -0.76
N ALA A 262 -15.03 -3.63 0.22
CA ALA A 262 -15.98 -2.55 0.43
C ALA A 262 -15.96 -1.51 -0.72
N ALA A 263 -14.77 -1.20 -1.26
CA ALA A 263 -14.63 -0.29 -2.40
C ALA A 263 -15.16 -0.88 -3.72
N GLY A 264 -14.93 -2.18 -3.97
CA GLY A 264 -15.43 -2.89 -5.16
C GLY A 264 -16.94 -3.13 -5.16
N ALA A 265 -17.59 -3.04 -4.01
CA ALA A 265 -19.03 -3.20 -3.85
C ALA A 265 -19.83 -2.13 -4.60
N VAL A 266 -19.35 -0.87 -4.55
CA VAL A 266 -19.97 0.28 -5.23
C VAL A 266 -19.84 0.15 -6.75
N GLU A 267 -18.76 -0.47 -7.24
CA GLU A 267 -18.52 -0.74 -8.66
C GLU A 267 -19.37 -1.90 -9.22
N SER A 268 -19.85 -2.80 -8.36
CA SER A 268 -20.68 -3.95 -8.76
C SER A 268 -22.17 -3.64 -8.95
N VAL A 269 -22.62 -2.48 -8.45
CA VAL A 269 -23.99 -2.00 -8.61
C VAL A 269 -24.05 -1.17 -9.89
N SER A 270 -24.93 -1.51 -10.82
CA SER A 270 -25.00 -0.79 -12.09
C SER A 270 -25.40 0.68 -11.88
N ASP A 271 -24.81 1.57 -12.67
CA ASP A 271 -25.10 3.01 -12.64
C ASP A 271 -26.61 3.27 -12.78
N GLU A 272 -27.30 2.45 -13.56
CA GLU A 272 -28.76 2.53 -13.74
C GLU A 272 -29.54 2.17 -12.48
N ALA A 273 -29.06 1.23 -11.66
CA ALA A 273 -29.71 0.84 -10.41
C ALA A 273 -29.52 1.92 -9.33
N MET A 274 -28.34 2.53 -9.28
CA MET A 274 -28.06 3.68 -8.41
C MET A 274 -28.83 4.93 -8.84
N GLN A 275 -28.97 5.16 -10.15
CA GLN A 275 -29.78 6.26 -10.69
C GLN A 275 -31.26 6.09 -10.33
N ALA A 276 -31.82 4.88 -10.52
CA ALA A 276 -33.21 4.59 -10.16
C ALA A 276 -33.46 4.71 -8.65
N ALA A 277 -32.49 4.33 -7.82
CA ALA A 277 -32.55 4.52 -6.37
C ALA A 277 -32.53 6.01 -5.98
N ARG A 278 -31.69 6.82 -6.64
CA ARG A 278 -31.63 8.28 -6.43
C ARG A 278 -32.92 8.97 -6.85
N ASP A 279 -33.52 8.57 -7.97
CA ASP A 279 -34.77 9.16 -8.47
C ASP A 279 -35.99 8.80 -7.61
N ALA A 280 -35.94 7.66 -6.91
CA ALA A 280 -37.02 7.21 -6.02
C ALA A 280 -36.92 7.81 -4.60
N MET A 281 -35.81 8.43 -4.24
CA MET A 281 -35.55 8.92 -2.89
C MET A 281 -36.47 10.08 -2.48
N PRO A 282 -37.00 10.08 -1.25
CA PRO A 282 -37.74 11.23 -0.72
C PRO A 282 -36.82 12.44 -0.53
N GLU A 283 -37.38 13.65 -0.73
CA GLU A 283 -36.64 14.90 -0.50
C GLU A 283 -36.09 14.96 0.92
N GLY A 284 -34.77 15.18 1.05
CA GLY A 284 -34.06 15.28 2.34
C GLY A 284 -33.34 14.02 2.79
N ILE A 285 -33.45 12.89 2.06
CA ILE A 285 -32.62 11.70 2.28
C ILE A 285 -31.69 11.53 1.07
N GLU A 286 -30.38 11.57 1.30
CA GLU A 286 -29.36 11.47 0.25
C GLU A 286 -28.77 10.06 0.23
N LEU A 287 -28.84 9.39 -0.92
CA LEU A 287 -28.30 8.04 -1.07
C LEU A 287 -26.80 8.01 -0.80
N ASP A 288 -26.10 9.06 -1.22
CA ASP A 288 -24.66 9.21 -1.04
C ASP A 288 -24.27 9.29 0.45
N LYS A 289 -25.11 9.93 1.29
CA LYS A 289 -24.90 9.98 2.75
C LYS A 289 -25.13 8.64 3.42
N ILE A 290 -26.07 7.84 2.90
CA ILE A 290 -26.31 6.48 3.39
C ILE A 290 -25.12 5.59 3.04
N THR A 291 -24.63 5.67 1.80
CA THR A 291 -23.44 4.90 1.37
C THR A 291 -22.18 5.33 2.11
N GLU A 292 -21.96 6.64 2.31
CA GLU A 292 -20.88 7.17 3.16
C GLU A 292 -21.01 6.68 4.62
N GLY A 293 -22.23 6.60 5.13
CA GLY A 293 -22.51 6.10 6.47
C GLY A 293 -22.13 4.63 6.63
N PHE A 294 -22.52 3.79 5.67
CA PHE A 294 -22.13 2.38 5.65
C PHE A 294 -20.61 2.24 5.51
N ASP A 295 -19.98 2.97 4.60
CA ASP A 295 -18.51 2.98 4.44
C ASP A 295 -17.80 3.37 5.74
N GLY A 296 -18.29 4.39 6.44
CA GLY A 296 -17.78 4.80 7.75
C GLY A 296 -17.92 3.71 8.82
N VAL A 297 -19.04 2.98 8.85
CA VAL A 297 -19.25 1.84 9.76
C VAL A 297 -18.29 0.69 9.42
N PHE A 298 -18.18 0.31 8.14
CA PHE A 298 -17.28 -0.76 7.71
C PHE A 298 -15.82 -0.43 7.96
N SER A 299 -15.40 0.81 7.65
CA SER A 299 -14.04 1.29 7.86
C SER A 299 -13.69 1.32 9.35
N SER A 300 -14.51 1.96 10.19
CA SER A 300 -14.27 2.02 11.64
C SER A 300 -14.27 0.64 12.31
N THR A 301 -15.14 -0.26 11.86
CA THR A 301 -15.16 -1.65 12.32
C THR A 301 -13.90 -2.39 11.88
N THR A 302 -13.49 -2.25 10.62
CA THR A 302 -12.27 -2.88 10.09
C THR A 302 -11.02 -2.38 10.82
N GLU A 303 -10.94 -1.08 11.11
CA GLU A 303 -9.83 -0.47 11.84
C GLU A 303 -9.77 -0.96 13.29
N ALA A 304 -10.92 -0.97 13.99
CA ALA A 304 -11.03 -1.48 15.35
C ALA A 304 -10.66 -2.96 15.43
N LEU A 305 -11.11 -3.76 14.46
CA LEU A 305 -10.83 -5.19 14.39
C LEU A 305 -9.36 -5.47 14.01
N SER A 306 -8.79 -4.74 13.06
CA SER A 306 -7.39 -4.88 12.63
C SER A 306 -6.39 -4.63 13.77
N GLY A 307 -6.74 -3.76 14.71
CA GLY A 307 -5.95 -3.50 15.92
C GLY A 307 -5.97 -4.62 16.96
N ILE A 308 -6.83 -5.63 16.82
CA ILE A 308 -6.97 -6.72 17.79
C ILE A 308 -5.92 -7.79 17.53
N THR A 309 -4.99 -7.93 18.47
CA THR A 309 -3.95 -8.97 18.41
C THR A 309 -3.93 -9.89 19.64
N ASP A 310 -4.68 -9.53 20.68
CA ASP A 310 -4.79 -10.23 21.95
C ASP A 310 -6.07 -9.79 22.71
N ALA A 311 -6.31 -10.37 23.88
CA ALA A 311 -7.50 -10.10 24.69
C ALA A 311 -7.58 -8.65 25.22
N ASP A 312 -6.44 -8.00 25.48
CA ASP A 312 -6.39 -6.64 26.04
C ASP A 312 -6.70 -5.60 24.95
N THR A 313 -6.16 -5.81 23.76
CA THR A 313 -6.48 -5.02 22.55
C THR A 313 -7.92 -5.24 22.11
N ALA A 314 -8.45 -6.46 22.22
CA ALA A 314 -9.87 -6.75 21.99
C ALA A 314 -10.79 -5.95 22.92
N THR A 315 -10.44 -5.91 24.21
CA THR A 315 -11.19 -5.14 25.22
C THR A 315 -11.15 -3.64 24.92
N SER A 316 -10.01 -3.15 24.45
CA SER A 316 -9.81 -1.74 24.07
C SER A 316 -10.56 -1.36 22.78
N ALA A 317 -10.85 -2.32 21.90
CA ALA A 317 -11.60 -2.10 20.67
C ALA A 317 -13.13 -2.10 20.86
N LEU A 318 -13.64 -2.66 21.98
CA LEU A 318 -15.08 -2.73 22.27
C LEU A 318 -15.82 -1.39 22.16
N PRO A 319 -15.29 -0.25 22.65
CA PRO A 319 -15.98 1.03 22.52
C PRO A 319 -16.19 1.44 21.06
N SER A 320 -15.17 1.25 20.21
CA SER A 320 -15.23 1.59 18.78
C SER A 320 -16.19 0.67 18.02
N ILE A 321 -16.18 -0.63 18.31
CA ILE A 321 -17.12 -1.60 17.71
C ILE A 321 -18.56 -1.28 18.15
N THR A 322 -18.75 -0.87 19.41
CA THR A 322 -20.06 -0.45 19.94
C THR A 322 -20.55 0.82 19.25
N GLU A 323 -19.69 1.83 19.09
CA GLU A 323 -20.03 3.07 18.38
C GLU A 323 -20.40 2.79 16.91
N ALA A 324 -19.68 1.89 16.25
CA ALA A 324 -20.01 1.46 14.89
C ALA A 324 -21.38 0.74 14.82
N SER A 325 -21.71 -0.05 15.85
CA SER A 325 -23.00 -0.74 15.97
C SER A 325 -24.17 0.25 16.21
N GLU A 326 -23.94 1.31 16.98
CA GLU A 326 -24.93 2.38 17.17
C GLU A 326 -25.18 3.16 15.87
N LYS A 327 -24.12 3.49 15.13
CA LYS A 327 -24.22 4.11 13.80
C LYS A 327 -24.95 3.20 12.81
N LEU A 328 -24.66 1.90 12.83
CA LEU A 328 -25.36 0.91 12.02
C LEU A 328 -26.86 0.87 12.35
N THR A 329 -27.21 0.95 13.63
CA THR A 329 -28.62 1.00 14.05
C THR A 329 -29.33 2.22 13.48
N GLY A 330 -28.69 3.40 13.56
CA GLY A 330 -29.22 4.62 12.94
C GLY A 330 -29.38 4.50 11.42
N LEU A 331 -28.43 3.85 10.74
CA LEU A 331 -28.53 3.58 9.30
C LEU A 331 -29.65 2.58 8.98
N ASN A 332 -29.83 1.56 9.80
CA ASN A 332 -30.91 0.59 9.65
C ASN A 332 -32.29 1.27 9.68
N ASP A 333 -32.49 2.21 10.61
CA ASP A 333 -33.74 2.96 10.71
C ASP A 333 -34.00 3.81 9.46
N VAL A 334 -32.94 4.39 8.88
CA VAL A 334 -33.02 5.13 7.62
C VAL A 334 -33.36 4.18 6.46
N VAL A 335 -32.68 3.03 6.36
CA VAL A 335 -32.91 2.03 5.30
C VAL A 335 -34.32 1.44 5.37
N ALA A 336 -34.86 1.23 6.56
CA ALA A 336 -36.23 0.77 6.76
C ALA A 336 -37.28 1.75 6.18
N GLY A 337 -36.96 3.05 6.17
CA GLY A 337 -37.79 4.11 5.58
C GLY A 337 -37.64 4.29 4.07
N LEU A 338 -36.73 3.56 3.42
CA LEU A 338 -36.44 3.75 2.00
C LEU A 338 -37.49 3.11 1.06
N PRO A 339 -37.66 3.67 -0.14
CA PRO A 339 -38.43 3.04 -1.21
C PRO A 339 -37.77 1.71 -1.64
N ASP A 340 -38.57 0.74 -2.08
CA ASP A 340 -38.08 -0.59 -2.47
C ASP A 340 -37.03 -0.54 -3.61
N ALA A 341 -37.09 0.49 -4.45
CA ALA A 341 -36.11 0.74 -5.51
C ALA A 341 -34.69 1.02 -4.98
N ALA A 342 -34.56 1.57 -3.77
CA ALA A 342 -33.26 1.89 -3.16
C ALA A 342 -32.71 0.75 -2.27
N LYS A 343 -33.58 -0.16 -1.82
CA LYS A 343 -33.18 -1.27 -0.94
C LYS A 343 -32.25 -2.26 -1.62
N GLY A 344 -32.49 -2.59 -2.90
CA GLY A 344 -31.65 -3.54 -3.64
C GLY A 344 -30.18 -3.11 -3.77
N PRO A 345 -29.90 -1.89 -4.26
CA PRO A 345 -28.55 -1.34 -4.31
C PRO A 345 -27.85 -1.30 -2.95
N ILE A 346 -28.54 -0.86 -1.90
CA ILE A 346 -27.98 -0.79 -0.55
C ILE A 346 -27.71 -2.18 0.00
N ALA A 347 -28.63 -3.13 -0.18
CA ALA A 347 -28.45 -4.52 0.21
C ALA A 347 -27.20 -5.14 -0.45
N SER A 348 -26.94 -4.82 -1.71
CA SER A 348 -25.73 -5.28 -2.42
C SER A 348 -24.44 -4.71 -1.83
N ILE A 349 -24.45 -3.43 -1.44
CA ILE A 349 -23.31 -2.77 -0.78
C ILE A 349 -23.07 -3.40 0.60
N VAL A 350 -24.13 -3.58 1.38
CA VAL A 350 -24.06 -4.21 2.71
C VAL A 350 -23.55 -5.65 2.61
N ASN A 351 -24.07 -6.45 1.67
CA ASN A 351 -23.66 -7.84 1.47
C ASN A 351 -22.17 -7.96 1.10
N SER A 352 -21.68 -7.03 0.28
CA SER A 352 -20.26 -6.99 -0.10
C SER A 352 -19.37 -6.59 1.09
N GLY A 353 -19.81 -5.63 1.91
CA GLY A 353 -19.13 -5.24 3.15
C GLY A 353 -19.08 -6.38 4.18
N ILE A 354 -20.16 -7.16 4.32
CA ILE A 354 -20.17 -8.39 5.14
C ILE A 354 -19.14 -9.39 4.63
N GLY A 355 -19.06 -9.60 3.32
CA GLY A 355 -18.08 -10.50 2.70
C GLY A 355 -16.63 -10.11 2.99
N GLY A 356 -16.36 -8.81 3.15
CA GLY A 356 -15.06 -8.31 3.60
C GLY A 356 -14.80 -8.55 5.10
N LEU A 357 -15.80 -8.34 5.95
CA LEU A 357 -15.64 -8.46 7.41
C LEU A 357 -15.54 -9.91 7.91
N GLN A 358 -16.24 -10.86 7.28
CA GLN A 358 -16.25 -12.27 7.69
C GLN A 358 -14.87 -12.90 7.90
N PRO A 359 -13.93 -12.86 6.92
CA PRO A 359 -12.61 -13.45 7.10
C PRO A 359 -11.80 -12.79 8.23
N LEU A 360 -12.04 -11.50 8.48
CA LEU A 360 -11.37 -10.73 9.51
C LEU A 360 -11.87 -11.16 10.91
N ILE A 361 -13.19 -11.31 11.05
CA ILE A 361 -13.84 -11.80 12.27
C ILE A 361 -13.44 -13.25 12.57
N GLU A 362 -13.37 -14.12 11.57
CA GLU A 362 -12.89 -15.50 11.73
C GLU A 362 -11.44 -15.55 12.24
N LYS A 363 -10.55 -14.69 11.71
CA LYS A 363 -9.16 -14.61 12.18
C LYS A 363 -9.05 -14.10 13.61
N ILE A 364 -9.83 -13.09 13.98
CA ILE A 364 -9.82 -12.50 15.32
C ILE A 364 -10.40 -13.46 16.36
N THR A 365 -11.50 -14.15 16.03
CA THR A 365 -12.11 -15.14 16.92
C THR A 365 -11.24 -16.38 17.09
N ALA A 366 -10.36 -16.69 16.13
CA ALA A 366 -9.33 -17.72 16.26
C ALA A 366 -8.21 -17.35 17.25
N ILE A 367 -8.07 -16.08 17.65
CA ILE A 367 -7.09 -15.66 18.66
C ILE A 367 -7.55 -16.15 20.04
N PRO A 368 -6.72 -16.91 20.78
CA PRO A 368 -7.08 -17.43 22.09
C PRO A 368 -7.51 -16.33 23.07
N GLY A 369 -8.74 -16.44 23.59
CA GLY A 369 -9.31 -15.51 24.58
C GLY A 369 -10.00 -14.29 23.98
N VAL A 370 -9.86 -14.01 22.69
CA VAL A 370 -10.46 -12.85 22.03
C VAL A 370 -11.92 -13.10 21.66
N GLY A 371 -12.26 -14.30 21.15
CA GLY A 371 -13.63 -14.63 20.74
C GLY A 371 -14.68 -14.33 21.81
N ALA A 372 -14.43 -14.73 23.05
CA ALA A 372 -15.35 -14.50 24.18
C ALA A 372 -15.57 -13.01 24.53
N ILE A 373 -14.69 -12.12 24.07
CA ILE A 373 -14.75 -10.67 24.32
C ILE A 373 -15.53 -9.99 23.20
N VAL A 374 -15.27 -10.37 21.94
CA VAL A 374 -15.80 -9.65 20.77
C VAL A 374 -17.13 -10.21 20.26
N GLU A 375 -17.39 -11.52 20.41
CA GLU A 375 -18.63 -12.17 19.96
C GLU A 375 -19.92 -11.50 20.47
N PRO A 376 -20.03 -11.09 21.75
CA PRO A 376 -21.26 -10.47 22.27
C PRO A 376 -21.66 -9.16 21.58
N VAL A 377 -20.70 -8.47 20.95
CA VAL A 377 -20.93 -7.18 20.27
C VAL A 377 -20.99 -7.37 18.76
N ILE A 378 -20.12 -8.20 18.19
CA ILE A 378 -20.07 -8.46 16.74
C ILE A 378 -21.27 -9.29 16.27
N GLY A 379 -21.73 -10.25 17.06
CA GLY A 379 -22.85 -11.12 16.69
C GLY A 379 -24.13 -10.35 16.32
N PRO A 380 -24.66 -9.49 17.22
CA PRO A 380 -25.82 -8.65 16.94
C PRO A 380 -25.61 -7.72 15.73
N MET A 381 -24.39 -7.20 15.57
CA MET A 381 -24.04 -6.34 14.43
C MET A 381 -24.11 -7.09 13.10
N LEU A 382 -23.60 -8.33 13.04
CA LEU A 382 -23.68 -9.17 11.85
C LEU A 382 -25.11 -9.58 11.52
N GLU A 383 -25.94 -9.91 12.51
CA GLU A 383 -27.36 -10.19 12.28
C GLU A 383 -28.09 -8.97 11.69
N MET A 384 -27.81 -7.77 12.20
CA MET A 384 -28.40 -6.54 11.67
C MET A 384 -27.94 -6.25 10.24
N LEU A 385 -26.64 -6.43 9.95
CA LEU A 385 -26.10 -6.31 8.59
C LEU A 385 -26.73 -7.34 7.63
N GLN A 386 -26.89 -8.59 8.07
CA GLN A 386 -27.55 -9.63 7.26
C GLN A 386 -29.02 -9.30 6.99
N GLY A 387 -29.74 -8.77 7.98
CA GLY A 387 -31.12 -8.31 7.80
C GLY A 387 -31.25 -7.12 6.84
N LEU A 388 -30.22 -6.29 6.72
CA LEU A 388 -30.15 -5.19 5.74
C LEU A 388 -29.77 -5.65 4.33
N ALA A 389 -29.09 -6.80 4.22
CA ALA A 389 -28.67 -7.39 2.95
C ALA A 389 -29.77 -8.20 2.24
N GLY A 390 -30.90 -8.50 2.89
CA GLY A 390 -32.02 -9.23 2.29
C GLY A 390 -33.13 -9.63 3.24
#